data_AF-A0A0F8ZH25-F1
#
_entry.id   AF-A0A0F8ZH25-F1
#
_cell.length_a   1.000
_cell.length_b   1.000
_cell.length_c   1.000
_cell.angle_alpha   90.00
_cell.angle_beta   90.00
_cell.angle_gamma   90.00
#
_symmetry.space_group_name_H-M   'P 1'
#
loop_
_entity.id
_entity.type
_entity.pdbx_description
1 polymer ?
#
loop_
_entity_poly.entity_id
_entity_poly.type
_entity_poly.pdbx_seq_one_letter_code
_entity_poly.pdbx_strand_id
1 'polypeptide(L)'
;MKLYDCFTFFNELELLDLRLMTLNDVVDFFVLVEANRTHTGAPKEFIFEKNKDMFAEYLDKIIYVKIEDLPIYVKSDFWRPENFQRN
;
A
#
# COMPACT_ATOMS: atom_id res chain seq x y z
N MET A 1 1.39 -6.65 -23.12
CA MET A 1 1.25 -7.19 -21.75
C MET A 1 1.84 -6.16 -20.80
N LYS A 2 1.21 -5.90 -19.65
CA LYS A 2 1.67 -4.93 -18.65
C LYS A 2 2.02 -5.68 -17.36
N LEU A 3 3.11 -5.30 -16.70
CA LEU A 3 3.58 -5.89 -15.44
C LEU A 3 3.30 -4.95 -14.27
N TYR A 4 2.62 -5.48 -13.26
CA TYR A 4 2.21 -4.74 -12.07
C TYR A 4 2.87 -5.33 -10.83
N ASP A 5 3.39 -4.46 -9.97
CA ASP A 5 3.86 -4.82 -8.64
C ASP A 5 2.82 -4.42 -7.58
N CYS A 6 2.11 -5.39 -7.02
CA CYS A 6 0.99 -5.14 -6.10
C CYS A 6 1.38 -5.47 -4.65
N PHE A 7 1.13 -4.54 -3.73
CA PHE A 7 1.45 -4.73 -2.32
C PHE A 7 0.61 -3.85 -1.38
N THR A 8 0.50 -4.31 -0.13
CA THR A 8 -0.04 -3.52 0.98
C THR A 8 1.07 -2.73 1.65
N PHE A 9 0.79 -1.49 2.02
CA PHE A 9 1.72 -0.58 2.67
C PHE A 9 1.20 -0.20 4.07
N PHE A 10 2.11 -0.17 5.06
CA PHE A 10 1.77 0.21 6.43
C PHE A 10 2.54 1.45 6.89
N ASN A 11 3.84 1.35 7.19
CA ASN A 11 4.64 2.47 7.69
C ASN A 11 6.13 2.44 7.28
N GLU A 12 6.54 1.46 6.48
CA GLU A 12 7.92 1.16 6.15
C GLU A 12 8.41 2.01 4.95
N LEU A 13 8.55 3.33 5.14
CA LEU A 13 8.95 4.27 4.08
C LEU A 13 10.29 3.91 3.42
N GLU A 14 11.29 3.50 4.20
CA GLU A 14 12.60 3.07 3.67
C GLU A 14 12.49 1.81 2.81
N LEU A 15 11.63 0.87 3.19
CA LEU A 15 11.40 -0.34 2.41
C LEU A 15 10.61 -0.06 1.13
N LEU A 16 9.67 0.89 1.19
CA LEU A 16 8.98 1.37 0.02
C LEU A 16 9.96 2.00 -0.97
N ASP A 17 10.85 2.88 -0.51
CA ASP A 17 11.88 3.50 -1.36
C ASP A 17 12.78 2.44 -2.03
N LEU A 18 13.30 1.50 -1.23
CA LEU A 18 14.11 0.40 -1.73
C LEU A 18 13.37 -0.44 -2.79
N ARG A 19 12.08 -0.74 -2.55
CA ARG A 19 11.24 -1.50 -3.49
C ARG A 19 11.04 -0.75 -4.80
N LEU A 20 10.68 0.54 -4.73
CA LEU A 20 10.47 1.39 -5.90
C LEU A 20 11.76 1.49 -6.71
N MET A 21 12.89 1.83 -6.08
CA MET A 21 14.20 1.92 -6.72
C MET A 21 14.59 0.58 -7.39
N THR A 22 14.38 -0.55 -6.73
CA THR A 22 14.79 -1.87 -7.23
C THR A 22 13.96 -2.32 -8.43
N LEU A 23 12.67 -1.98 -8.47
CA LEU A 23 11.73 -2.53 -9.45
C LEU A 23 11.32 -1.54 -10.55
N ASN A 24 11.70 -0.26 -10.43
CA ASN A 24 11.27 0.81 -11.34
C ASN A 24 11.48 0.46 -12.83
N ASP A 25 12.60 -0.17 -13.16
CA ASP A 25 12.98 -0.47 -14.55
C ASP A 25 12.32 -1.73 -15.12
N VAL A 26 11.71 -2.57 -14.28
CA VAL A 26 11.15 -3.85 -14.71
C VAL A 26 9.62 -3.89 -14.70
N VAL A 27 8.96 -3.05 -13.91
CA VAL A 27 7.49 -3.00 -13.81
C VAL A 27 6.92 -1.78 -14.53
N ASP A 28 5.71 -1.91 -15.07
CA ASP A 28 5.00 -0.78 -15.66
C ASP A 28 4.37 0.11 -14.58
N PHE A 29 3.83 -0.50 -13.52
CA PHE A 29 3.14 0.21 -12.43
C PHE A 29 3.34 -0.47 -11.08
N PHE A 30 3.32 0.34 -10.03
CA PHE A 30 3.22 -0.07 -8.63
C PHE A 30 1.78 0.12 -8.16
N VAL A 31 1.15 -0.92 -7.61
CA VAL A 31 -0.17 -0.83 -6.96
C VAL A 31 0.05 -0.81 -5.45
N LEU A 32 0.07 0.40 -4.89
CA LEU A 32 0.27 0.63 -3.47
C LEU A 32 -1.08 0.72 -2.77
N VAL A 33 -1.38 -0.25 -1.92
CA VAL A 33 -2.63 -0.30 -1.16
C VAL A 33 -2.39 0.16 0.27
N GLU A 34 -3.09 1.21 0.73
CA GLU A 34 -3.00 1.71 2.11
C GLU A 34 -4.38 1.94 2.72
N ALA A 35 -4.60 1.45 3.95
CA ALA A 35 -5.83 1.68 4.71
C ALA A 35 -5.70 2.80 5.75
N ASN A 36 -6.80 3.46 6.13
CA ASN A 36 -6.87 4.40 7.27
C ASN A 36 -6.94 3.70 8.64
N ARG A 37 -6.72 2.38 8.70
CA ARG A 37 -6.74 1.59 9.94
C ARG A 37 -5.59 0.59 9.96
N THR A 38 -5.13 0.24 11.16
CA THR A 38 -4.23 -0.90 11.38
C THR A 38 -4.96 -2.21 11.11
N HIS A 39 -4.22 -3.31 10.99
CA HIS A 39 -4.78 -4.65 10.86
C HIS A 39 -5.78 -5.01 11.99
N THR A 40 -5.55 -4.52 13.20
CA THR A 40 -6.44 -4.72 14.36
C THR A 40 -7.56 -3.69 14.48
N GLY A 41 -7.69 -2.78 13.51
CA GLY A 41 -8.79 -1.81 13.42
C GLY A 41 -8.56 -0.47 14.11
N ALA A 42 -7.37 -0.21 14.67
CA ALA A 42 -7.06 1.10 15.24
C ALA A 42 -6.94 2.15 14.11
N PRO A 43 -7.47 3.38 14.27
CA PRO A 43 -7.29 4.44 13.28
C PRO A 43 -5.81 4.71 13.03
N LYS A 44 -5.44 4.89 11.75
CA LYS A 44 -4.12 5.34 11.34
C LYS A 44 -4.24 6.39 10.23
N GLU A 45 -3.22 7.23 10.13
CA GLU A 45 -3.11 8.18 9.03
C GLU A 45 -2.65 7.46 7.75
N PHE A 46 -2.86 8.14 6.61
CA PHE A 46 -2.29 7.73 5.33
C PHE A 46 -0.84 8.19 5.26
N ILE A 47 0.07 7.29 5.61
CA ILE A 47 1.50 7.51 5.70
C ILE A 47 2.09 7.76 4.31
N PHE A 48 1.62 7.07 3.26
CA PHE A 48 2.11 7.32 1.91
C PHE A 48 1.69 8.71 1.42
N GLU A 49 0.41 9.06 1.55
CA GLU A 49 -0.10 10.38 1.14
C GLU A 49 0.65 11.53 1.81
N LYS A 50 0.95 11.41 3.11
CA LYS A 50 1.69 12.43 3.87
C LYS A 50 3.14 12.60 3.42
N ASN A 51 3.74 11.58 2.82
CA ASN A 51 5.16 11.54 2.45
C ASN A 51 5.36 11.38 0.94
N LYS A 52 4.31 11.55 0.13
CA LYS A 52 4.34 11.31 -1.32
C LYS A 52 5.43 12.09 -2.05
N ASP A 53 5.77 13.28 -1.55
CA ASP A 53 6.81 14.14 -2.12
C ASP A 53 8.20 13.48 -2.06
N MET A 54 8.43 12.55 -1.12
CA MET A 54 9.66 11.74 -1.05
C MET A 54 9.81 10.80 -2.24
N PHE A 55 8.70 10.40 -2.87
CA PHE A 55 8.65 9.42 -3.96
C PHE A 55 8.38 10.07 -5.32
N ALA A 56 8.63 11.38 -5.45
CA ALA A 56 8.30 12.18 -6.64
C ALA A 56 8.79 11.57 -7.96
N GLU A 57 9.93 10.88 -7.95
CA GLU A 57 10.51 10.19 -9.11
C GLU A 57 9.68 9.01 -9.62
N TYR A 58 8.85 8.40 -8.75
CA TYR A 58 8.09 7.19 -9.04
C TYR A 58 6.57 7.42 -9.16
N LEU A 59 6.09 8.64 -8.85
CA LEU A 59 4.65 8.94 -8.73
C LEU A 59 3.87 8.69 -10.03
N ASP A 60 4.50 8.83 -11.19
CA ASP A 60 3.89 8.55 -12.49
C ASP A 60 3.56 7.06 -12.69
N LYS A 61 4.26 6.18 -11.98
CA LYS A 61 4.04 4.72 -11.99
C LYS A 61 3.23 4.20 -10.81
N ILE A 62 2.96 5.02 -9.78
CA ILE A 62 2.23 4.58 -8.59
C ILE A 62 0.71 4.75 -8.79
N ILE A 63 0.01 3.62 -8.76
CA ILE A 63 -1.43 3.53 -8.60
C ILE A 63 -1.72 3.41 -7.10
N TYR A 64 -2.18 4.51 -6.51
CA TYR A 64 -2.46 4.56 -5.08
C TYR A 64 -3.90 4.13 -4.77
N VAL A 65 -4.06 2.98 -4.15
CA VAL A 65 -5.35 2.43 -3.69
C VAL A 65 -5.54 2.78 -2.22
N LYS A 66 -6.37 3.79 -1.99
CA LYS A 66 -6.64 4.34 -0.66
C LYS A 66 -7.92 3.74 -0.08
N ILE A 67 -7.79 2.99 1.02
CA ILE A 67 -8.91 2.26 1.65
C ILE A 67 -9.38 3.01 2.90
N GLU A 68 -10.66 3.37 2.91
CA GLU A 68 -11.29 4.07 4.04
C GLU A 68 -12.27 3.19 4.83
N ASP A 69 -12.67 2.05 4.26
CA ASP A 69 -13.72 1.13 4.70
C ASP A 69 -13.18 -0.28 5.03
N LEU A 70 -11.96 -0.36 5.59
CA LEU A 70 -11.33 -1.62 5.95
C LEU A 70 -12.25 -2.46 6.87
N PRO A 71 -12.54 -3.74 6.54
CA PRO A 71 -13.37 -4.59 7.36
C PRO A 71 -12.87 -4.71 8.80
N ILE A 72 -13.82 -4.80 9.74
CA ILE A 72 -13.51 -4.92 11.17
C ILE A 72 -12.74 -6.21 11.43
N TYR A 73 -11.63 -6.08 12.14
CA TYR A 73 -10.89 -7.21 12.69
C TYR A 73 -11.79 -8.06 13.59
N VAL A 74 -11.88 -9.34 13.27
CA VAL A 74 -12.57 -10.33 14.09
C VAL A 74 -11.61 -11.47 14.38
N LYS A 75 -11.48 -11.87 15.65
CA LYS A 75 -10.51 -12.90 16.05
C LYS A 75 -10.74 -14.26 15.37
N SER A 76 -12.00 -14.57 15.03
CA SER A 76 -12.40 -15.78 14.30
C SER A 76 -11.98 -15.77 12.83
N ASP A 77 -11.70 -14.59 12.25
CA ASP A 77 -11.23 -14.41 10.88
C ASP A 77 -10.29 -13.20 10.84
N PHE A 78 -9.10 -13.38 11.40
CA PHE A 78 -8.11 -12.32 11.54
C PHE A 78 -7.49 -11.91 10.20
N TRP A 79 -7.57 -12.75 9.16
CA TRP A 79 -7.09 -12.42 7.82
C TRP A 79 -8.04 -11.53 7.04
N ARG A 80 -9.28 -11.34 7.51
CA ARG A 80 -10.30 -10.53 6.84
C ARG A 80 -9.81 -9.15 6.35
N PRO A 81 -9.10 -8.35 7.16
CA PRO A 81 -8.61 -7.04 6.71
C PRO A 81 -7.52 -7.16 5.64
N GLU A 82 -6.67 -8.19 5.70
CA GLU A 82 -5.62 -8.40 4.71
C GLU A 82 -6.21 -8.91 3.39
N ASN A 83 -7.11 -9.90 3.45
CA ASN A 83 -7.78 -10.43 2.28
C ASN A 83 -8.53 -9.33 1.52
N PHE A 84 -9.20 -8.42 2.23
CA PHE A 84 -9.88 -7.29 1.60
C PHE A 84 -8.95 -6.40 0.76
N GLN A 85 -7.69 -6.23 1.19
CA GLN A 85 -6.71 -5.40 0.49
C GLN A 85 -6.05 -6.11 -0.71
N ARG A 86 -6.22 -7.44 -0.83
CA ARG A 86 -5.55 -8.28 -1.83
C ARG A 86 -6.48 -8.79 -2.95
N ASN A 87 -7.78 -8.49 -2.89
CA ASN A 87 -8.81 -8.99 -3.82
C ASN A 87 -9.43 -7.84 -4.62
#